data_AF-A0A4R2BHZ8-F1
#
_entry.id   AF-A0A4R2BHZ8-F1
#
_cell.length_a   1.000
_cell.length_b   1.000
_cell.length_c   1.000
_cell.angle_alpha   90.00
_cell.angle_beta   90.00
_cell.angle_gamma   90.00
#
_symmetry.space_group_name_H-M   'P 1'
#
loop_
_entity.id
_entity.type
_entity.pdbx_description
1 polymer ?
#
loop_
_entity_poly.entity_id
_entity_poly.type
_entity_poly.pdbx_seq_one_letter_code
_entity_poly.pdbx_strand_id
1 'polypeptide(L)'
;MLGAEDYHPKPYSESSEMMEDHQSNLETIIGKRMKGFWVAWDTNIHDWFNDAPVIIAFEGGQIELCAFKSDQFIITSNEMYLSKPIDWYGTDLELSWKKNGLELLFVIGKQVEQLEILQSSEDNGSHAPALYGIGFQLEDRYFAICNGFDQNEIVTNKEELSVNKTVIKENPAKRSS
;
A
#
# COMPACT_ATOMS: atom_id res chain seq x y z
N MET A 1 -3.24 17.38 -3.22
CA MET A 1 -4.37 16.57 -2.73
C MET A 1 -4.35 15.29 -3.53
N LEU A 2 -4.22 14.13 -2.88
CA LEU A 2 -4.25 12.84 -3.58
C LEU A 2 -5.69 12.37 -3.79
N GLY A 3 -6.47 13.16 -4.51
CA GLY A 3 -7.84 12.82 -4.87
C GLY A 3 -8.87 12.92 -3.73
N ALA A 4 -8.48 13.10 -2.47
CA ALA A 4 -9.41 13.17 -1.35
C ALA A 4 -9.35 14.51 -0.62
N GLU A 5 -10.53 15.05 -0.30
CA GLU A 5 -10.71 16.24 0.52
C GLU A 5 -10.18 15.99 1.94
N ASP A 6 -9.45 16.97 2.49
CA ASP A 6 -8.79 16.94 3.80
C ASP A 6 -7.71 15.86 3.98
N TYR A 7 -7.33 15.15 2.92
CA TYR A 7 -6.25 14.15 2.96
C TYR A 7 -4.90 14.79 2.66
N HIS A 8 -4.08 14.91 3.71
CA HIS A 8 -2.77 15.59 3.69
C HIS A 8 -1.66 14.69 4.25
N PRO A 9 -1.36 13.56 3.58
CA PRO A 9 -0.37 12.62 4.07
C PRO A 9 1.06 13.17 3.99
N LYS A 10 1.92 12.68 4.88
CA LYS A 10 3.37 12.88 4.83
C LYS A 10 4.00 11.84 3.87
N PRO A 11 4.80 12.27 2.88
CA PRO A 11 5.61 11.34 2.08
C PRO A 11 6.90 10.96 2.82
N TYR A 12 7.30 9.70 2.71
CA TYR A 12 8.49 9.14 3.34
C TYR A 12 9.50 8.67 2.30
N SER A 13 10.75 9.08 2.45
CA SER A 13 11.88 8.53 1.66
C SER A 13 12.59 7.40 2.40
N GLU A 14 12.57 7.42 3.73
CA GLU A 14 13.31 6.50 4.59
C GLU A 14 12.37 5.62 5.42
N SER A 15 12.68 4.33 5.55
CA SER A 15 11.85 3.41 6.33
C SER A 15 11.88 3.68 7.82
N SER A 16 12.99 4.19 8.36
CA SER A 16 13.12 4.48 9.79
C SER A 16 12.12 5.54 10.22
N GLU A 17 12.03 6.65 9.48
CA GLU A 17 11.07 7.72 9.72
C GLU A 17 9.63 7.22 9.57
N MET A 18 9.35 6.43 8.53
CA MET A 18 8.04 5.81 8.35
C MET A 18 7.66 4.89 9.53
N MET A 19 8.63 4.14 10.05
CA MET A 19 8.39 3.25 11.19
C MET A 19 8.18 4.00 12.50
N GLU A 20 8.90 5.11 12.73
CA GLU A 20 8.64 5.97 13.89
C GLU A 20 7.19 6.45 13.94
N ASP A 21 6.62 6.80 12.78
CA ASP A 21 5.25 7.31 12.68
C ASP A 21 4.18 6.19 12.66
N HIS A 22 4.45 5.04 12.04
CA HIS A 22 3.42 4.04 11.70
C HIS A 22 3.59 2.64 12.29
N GLN A 23 4.68 2.34 13.00
CA GLN A 23 4.94 0.97 13.49
C GLN A 23 3.77 0.39 14.29
N SER A 24 3.21 1.15 15.24
CA SER A 24 2.10 0.67 16.06
C SER A 24 0.89 0.27 15.22
N ASN A 25 0.51 1.10 14.24
CA ASN A 25 -0.63 0.83 13.35
C ASN A 25 -0.37 -0.39 12.47
N LEU A 26 0.82 -0.49 11.87
CA LEU A 26 1.23 -1.63 11.05
C LEU A 26 1.20 -2.95 11.85
N GLU A 27 1.68 -2.93 13.08
CA GLU A 27 1.64 -4.11 13.95
C GLU A 27 0.21 -4.55 14.29
N THR A 28 -0.77 -3.63 14.35
CA THR A 28 -2.17 -3.99 14.63
C THR A 28 -2.85 -4.76 13.49
N ILE A 29 -2.32 -4.66 12.27
CA ILE A 29 -2.83 -5.34 11.08
C ILE A 29 -2.44 -6.83 11.08
N ILE A 30 -1.31 -7.18 11.71
CA ILE A 30 -0.84 -8.56 11.78
C ILE A 30 -1.85 -9.41 12.55
N GLY A 31 -2.23 -10.55 11.95
CA GLY A 31 -3.27 -11.43 12.45
C GLY A 31 -4.69 -10.99 12.07
N LYS A 32 -4.89 -9.87 11.38
CA LYS A 32 -6.22 -9.47 10.87
C LYS A 32 -6.50 -10.09 9.51
N ARG A 33 -7.79 -10.32 9.22
CA ARG A 33 -8.23 -10.80 7.91
C ARG A 33 -8.47 -9.62 6.97
N MET A 34 -8.03 -9.75 5.72
CA MET A 34 -8.38 -8.81 4.66
C MET A 34 -9.88 -8.86 4.37
N LYS A 35 -10.51 -7.70 4.22
CA LYS A 35 -11.94 -7.55 3.86
C LYS A 35 -12.16 -7.10 2.42
N GLY A 36 -11.15 -6.51 1.81
CA GLY A 36 -11.18 -6.02 0.44
C GLY A 36 -10.22 -4.86 0.27
N PHE A 37 -10.22 -4.32 -0.93
CA PHE A 37 -9.42 -3.17 -1.29
C PHE A 37 -10.22 -2.25 -2.20
N TRP A 38 -9.87 -0.98 -2.21
CA TRP A 38 -10.48 0.05 -3.04
C TRP A 38 -9.38 0.80 -3.77
N VAL A 39 -9.65 1.09 -5.03
CA VAL A 39 -8.77 1.88 -5.89
C VAL A 39 -9.59 2.96 -6.58
N ALA A 40 -8.93 4.05 -6.95
CA ALA A 40 -9.52 5.00 -7.87
C ALA A 40 -9.71 4.32 -9.23
N TRP A 41 -10.89 4.46 -9.79
CA TRP A 41 -11.26 3.84 -11.06
C TRP A 41 -11.75 4.92 -12.01
N ASP A 42 -11.11 5.01 -13.16
CA ASP A 42 -11.56 5.88 -14.23
C ASP A 42 -12.79 5.24 -14.91
N THR A 43 -13.93 5.89 -14.75
CA THR A 43 -15.20 5.38 -15.26
C THR A 43 -15.35 5.54 -16.76
N ASN A 44 -14.56 6.42 -17.40
CA ASN A 44 -14.60 6.66 -18.84
C ASN A 44 -13.84 5.58 -19.60
N ILE A 45 -12.62 5.24 -19.16
CA ILE A 45 -11.79 4.22 -19.84
C ILE A 45 -11.92 2.83 -19.21
N HIS A 46 -12.66 2.72 -18.10
CA HIS A 46 -12.85 1.48 -17.36
C HIS A 46 -11.53 0.84 -16.93
N ASP A 47 -10.65 1.63 -16.34
CA ASP A 47 -9.33 1.16 -15.90
C ASP A 47 -8.94 1.71 -14.52
N TRP A 48 -7.93 1.08 -13.93
CA TRP A 48 -7.35 1.52 -12.66
C TRP A 48 -6.56 2.81 -12.86
N PHE A 49 -6.95 3.85 -12.12
CA PHE A 49 -6.18 5.09 -12.03
C PHE A 49 -5.12 4.94 -10.94
N ASN A 50 -3.93 4.50 -11.35
CA ASN A 50 -2.85 4.06 -10.45
C ASN A 50 -2.05 5.22 -9.80
N ASP A 51 -2.29 6.47 -10.16
CA ASP A 51 -1.68 7.62 -9.48
C ASP A 51 -2.31 7.88 -8.08
N ALA A 52 -3.54 7.40 -7.85
CA ALA A 52 -4.26 7.63 -6.60
C ALA A 52 -4.03 6.51 -5.56
N PRO A 53 -4.25 6.79 -4.25
CA PRO A 53 -4.01 5.82 -3.20
C PRO A 53 -4.76 4.49 -3.37
N VAL A 54 -4.12 3.41 -2.95
CA VAL A 54 -4.71 2.08 -2.77
C VAL A 54 -5.12 1.92 -1.31
N ILE A 55 -6.41 1.68 -1.08
CA ILE A 55 -6.95 1.44 0.27
C ILE A 55 -7.13 -0.05 0.48
N ILE A 56 -6.57 -0.57 1.56
CA ILE A 56 -6.69 -1.98 1.94
C ILE A 56 -7.42 -2.06 3.28
N ALA A 57 -8.59 -2.71 3.30
CA ALA A 57 -9.39 -2.84 4.50
C ALA A 57 -9.17 -4.19 5.19
N PHE A 58 -9.08 -4.14 6.51
CA PHE A 58 -8.94 -5.29 7.41
C PHE A 58 -10.06 -5.28 8.47
N GLU A 59 -10.06 -6.30 9.32
CA GLU A 59 -10.90 -6.29 10.52
C GLU A 59 -10.49 -5.18 11.50
N GLY A 60 -11.30 -4.12 11.58
CA GLY A 60 -11.13 -3.05 12.55
C GLY A 60 -10.36 -1.82 12.04
N GLY A 61 -10.06 -1.74 10.74
CA GLY A 61 -9.46 -0.55 10.14
C GLY A 61 -9.02 -0.74 8.70
N GLN A 62 -8.32 0.26 8.17
CA GLN A 62 -7.72 0.26 6.84
C GLN A 62 -6.32 0.87 6.88
N ILE A 63 -5.54 0.57 5.84
CA ILE A 63 -4.29 1.24 5.52
C ILE A 63 -4.43 1.82 4.11
N GLU A 64 -3.84 2.99 3.89
CA GLU A 64 -3.82 3.66 2.61
C GLU A 64 -2.38 3.82 2.15
N LEU A 65 -2.07 3.31 0.96
CA LEU A 65 -0.73 3.28 0.39
C LEU A 65 -0.73 4.04 -0.93
N CYS A 66 0.30 4.86 -1.16
CA CYS A 66 0.41 5.59 -2.42
C CYS A 66 1.87 5.80 -2.82
N ALA A 67 2.22 5.46 -4.05
CA ALA A 67 3.43 5.95 -4.69
C ALA A 67 3.45 7.49 -4.68
N PHE A 68 4.61 8.10 -4.47
CA PHE A 68 4.75 9.55 -4.50
C PHE A 68 6.15 9.97 -4.93
N LYS A 69 6.27 10.61 -6.10
CA LYS A 69 7.57 10.84 -6.76
C LYS A 69 8.36 9.53 -6.94
N SER A 70 9.58 9.59 -7.46
CA SER A 70 10.37 8.38 -7.74
C SER A 70 10.92 7.67 -6.49
N ASP A 71 11.07 8.38 -5.38
CA ASP A 71 11.83 7.96 -4.20
C ASP A 71 11.07 8.12 -2.88
N GLN A 72 9.76 8.42 -2.94
CA GLN A 72 8.95 8.57 -1.74
C GLN A 72 7.73 7.65 -1.78
N PHE A 73 7.26 7.25 -0.61
CA PHE A 73 6.06 6.45 -0.46
C PHE A 73 5.19 7.03 0.64
N ILE A 74 3.89 6.96 0.44
CA ILE A 74 2.90 7.44 1.40
C ILE A 74 2.23 6.24 2.03
N ILE A 75 2.09 6.33 3.35
CA ILE A 75 1.34 5.42 4.18
C ILE A 75 0.51 6.26 5.16
N THR A 76 -0.77 5.94 5.27
CA THR A 76 -1.63 6.43 6.36
C THR A 76 -2.51 5.29 6.88
N SER A 77 -3.33 5.56 7.90
CA SER A 77 -4.26 4.57 8.44
C SER A 77 -5.56 5.22 8.90
N ASN A 78 -6.67 4.87 8.24
CA ASN A 78 -8.02 5.34 8.55
C ASN A 78 -8.22 6.86 8.35
N GLU A 79 -7.51 7.44 7.38
CA GLU A 79 -7.64 8.85 7.04
C GLU A 79 -8.56 9.09 5.84
N MET A 80 -8.66 8.11 4.93
CA MET A 80 -9.46 8.26 3.71
C MET A 80 -10.89 7.77 3.88
N TYR A 81 -11.84 8.64 3.54
CA TYR A 81 -13.27 8.33 3.54
C TYR A 81 -13.75 7.95 2.15
N LEU A 82 -14.01 6.64 1.94
CA LEU A 82 -14.48 6.10 0.65
C LEU A 82 -15.87 6.60 0.22
N SER A 83 -16.62 7.26 1.11
CA SER A 83 -17.89 7.91 0.78
C SER A 83 -17.73 9.28 0.13
N LYS A 84 -16.55 9.89 0.22
CA LYS A 84 -16.27 11.17 -0.45
C LYS A 84 -15.90 10.92 -1.92
N PRO A 85 -16.28 11.84 -2.83
CA PRO A 85 -15.87 11.76 -4.24
C PRO A 85 -14.34 11.92 -4.37
N ILE A 86 -13.81 11.45 -5.49
CA ILE A 86 -12.41 11.65 -5.83
C ILE A 86 -12.28 12.93 -6.65
N ASP A 87 -11.66 13.96 -6.10
CA ASP A 87 -11.31 15.20 -6.82
C ASP A 87 -9.80 15.20 -7.10
N TRP A 88 -9.44 14.74 -8.30
CA TRP A 88 -8.05 14.72 -8.72
C TRP A 88 -7.60 16.10 -9.19
N TYR A 89 -7.19 16.94 -8.24
CA TYR A 89 -6.62 18.27 -8.49
C TYR A 89 -7.51 19.21 -9.35
N GLY A 90 -8.84 19.07 -9.28
CA GLY A 90 -9.78 19.85 -10.09
C GLY A 90 -9.74 19.52 -11.58
N THR A 91 -9.22 18.35 -11.96
CA THR A 91 -9.26 17.86 -13.34
C THR A 91 -10.65 17.34 -13.72
N ASP A 92 -10.91 17.19 -15.01
CA ASP A 92 -12.17 16.63 -15.55
C ASP A 92 -12.21 15.08 -15.51
N LEU A 93 -11.32 14.43 -14.76
CA LEU A 93 -11.30 12.97 -14.64
C LEU A 93 -12.53 12.47 -13.87
N GLU A 94 -13.26 11.53 -14.45
CA GLU A 94 -14.38 10.87 -13.77
C GLU A 94 -13.86 9.66 -12.97
N LEU A 95 -13.50 9.93 -11.72
CA LEU A 95 -12.95 8.92 -10.82
C LEU A 95 -13.96 8.48 -9.76
N SER A 96 -14.01 7.18 -9.49
CA SER A 96 -14.81 6.60 -8.40
C SER A 96 -14.05 5.54 -7.64
N TRP A 97 -14.37 5.36 -6.36
CA TRP A 97 -13.81 4.26 -5.58
C TRP A 97 -14.40 2.93 -6.03
N LYS A 98 -13.59 2.08 -6.66
CA LYS A 98 -13.99 0.73 -7.04
C LYS A 98 -13.50 -0.28 -6.03
N LYS A 99 -14.45 -0.93 -5.35
CA LYS A 99 -14.17 -2.09 -4.52
C LYS A 99 -13.70 -3.25 -5.38
N ASN A 100 -12.59 -3.85 -4.99
CA ASN A 100 -11.99 -5.00 -5.64
C ASN A 100 -11.71 -4.80 -7.14
N GLY A 101 -11.28 -3.60 -7.54
CA GLY A 101 -11.02 -3.23 -8.94
C GLY A 101 -9.78 -3.87 -9.59
N LEU A 102 -9.02 -4.65 -8.82
CA LEU A 102 -7.76 -5.27 -9.20
C LEU A 102 -7.91 -6.79 -9.12
N GLU A 103 -7.01 -7.54 -9.74
CA GLU A 103 -7.01 -9.01 -9.71
C GLU A 103 -6.47 -9.61 -8.40
N LEU A 104 -6.83 -9.01 -7.25
CA LEU A 104 -6.39 -9.40 -5.90
C LEU A 104 -7.50 -10.11 -5.10
N LEU A 105 -8.52 -10.68 -5.75
CA LEU A 105 -9.59 -11.39 -5.05
C LEU A 105 -9.08 -12.59 -4.23
N PHE A 106 -7.95 -13.18 -4.63
CA PHE A 106 -7.36 -14.35 -3.99
C PHE A 106 -6.82 -14.09 -2.56
N VAL A 107 -6.63 -12.83 -2.15
CA VAL A 107 -6.19 -12.49 -0.79
C VAL A 107 -7.34 -12.12 0.15
N ILE A 108 -8.56 -11.94 -0.36
CA ILE A 108 -9.70 -11.57 0.48
C ILE A 108 -10.05 -12.69 1.45
N GLY A 109 -10.24 -12.35 2.72
CA GLY A 109 -10.52 -13.30 3.80
C GLY A 109 -9.27 -13.96 4.40
N LYS A 110 -8.11 -13.84 3.75
CA LYS A 110 -6.84 -14.37 4.24
C LYS A 110 -6.31 -13.53 5.40
N GLN A 111 -5.65 -14.19 6.34
CA GLN A 111 -5.03 -13.54 7.50
C GLN A 111 -3.66 -12.98 7.12
N VAL A 112 -3.39 -11.72 7.49
CA VAL A 112 -2.05 -11.14 7.39
C VAL A 112 -1.15 -11.82 8.42
N GLU A 113 -0.06 -12.40 7.98
CA GLU A 113 0.89 -13.10 8.85
C GLU A 113 2.14 -12.28 9.09
N GLN A 114 2.51 -11.46 8.11
CA GLN A 114 3.70 -10.66 8.16
C GLN A 114 3.57 -9.48 7.21
N LEU A 115 4.16 -8.36 7.62
CA LEU A 115 4.35 -7.17 6.79
C LEU A 115 5.83 -6.98 6.51
N GLU A 116 6.14 -6.52 5.31
CA GLU A 116 7.49 -6.26 4.84
C GLU A 116 7.60 -4.82 4.38
N ILE A 117 8.61 -4.12 4.86
CA ILE A 117 9.06 -2.87 4.26
C ILE A 117 9.94 -3.23 3.08
N LEU A 118 9.60 -2.68 1.92
CA LEU A 118 10.38 -2.82 0.70
C LEU A 118 11.23 -1.57 0.53
N GLN A 119 12.55 -1.72 0.45
CA GLN A 119 13.48 -0.62 0.21
C GLN A 119 14.41 -0.96 -0.94
N SER A 120 14.67 -0.02 -1.84
CA SER A 120 15.71 -0.21 -2.85
C SER A 120 17.07 -0.44 -2.17
N SER A 121 17.91 -1.28 -2.78
CA SER A 121 19.30 -1.38 -2.35
C SER A 121 20.05 -0.09 -2.66
N GLU A 122 21.05 0.25 -1.85
CA GLU A 122 22.06 1.24 -2.24
C GLU A 122 22.68 0.77 -3.55
N ASP A 123 22.42 1.49 -4.65
CA ASP A 123 23.17 1.25 -5.88
C ASP A 123 24.58 1.82 -5.68
N ASN A 124 25.61 1.13 -6.18
CA ASN A 124 27.04 1.36 -5.94
C ASN A 124 27.55 2.74 -6.46
N GLY A 125 26.98 3.87 -6.03
CA GLY A 125 27.60 5.17 -6.25
C GLY A 125 26.78 6.47 -6.17
N SER A 126 25.47 6.53 -5.93
CA SER A 126 24.84 7.88 -5.88
C SER A 126 23.45 8.07 -5.26
N HIS A 127 22.70 7.02 -4.88
CA HIS A 127 21.32 7.22 -4.39
C HIS A 127 21.15 6.56 -3.03
N ALA A 128 20.59 7.31 -2.07
CA ALA A 128 20.16 6.77 -0.78
C ALA A 128 19.11 5.67 -1.00
N PRO A 129 18.99 4.68 -0.09
CA PRO A 129 17.89 3.71 -0.13
C PRO A 129 16.55 4.45 -0.18
N ALA A 130 15.71 4.09 -1.14
CA ALA A 130 14.37 4.65 -1.25
C ALA A 130 13.35 3.67 -0.69
N LEU A 131 12.41 4.16 0.11
CA LEU A 131 11.22 3.42 0.50
C LEU A 131 10.41 3.10 -0.76
N TYR A 132 10.34 1.82 -1.09
CA TYR A 132 9.75 1.33 -2.33
C TYR A 132 8.30 0.88 -2.15
N GLY A 133 7.91 0.39 -0.97
CA GLY A 133 6.54 -0.05 -0.76
C GLY A 133 6.36 -0.94 0.47
N ILE A 134 5.17 -1.54 0.56
CA ILE A 134 4.79 -2.46 1.65
C ILE A 134 4.32 -3.79 1.06
N GLY A 135 4.98 -4.87 1.50
CA GLY A 135 4.62 -6.24 1.19
C GLY A 135 3.75 -6.87 2.28
N PHE A 136 2.82 -7.71 1.86
CA PHE A 136 1.90 -8.45 2.70
C PHE A 136 2.05 -9.94 2.44
N GLN A 137 2.49 -10.68 3.45
CA GLN A 137 2.43 -12.14 3.45
C GLN A 137 1.13 -12.58 4.12
N LEU A 138 0.33 -13.39 3.41
CA LEU A 138 -0.95 -13.88 3.91
C LEU A 138 -1.10 -15.37 3.64
N GLU A 139 -1.13 -16.19 4.68
CA GLU A 139 -1.23 -17.65 4.55
C GLU A 139 -0.29 -18.17 3.43
N ASP A 140 -0.86 -18.69 2.33
CA ASP A 140 -0.18 -19.22 1.15
C ASP A 140 -0.11 -18.23 -0.04
N ARG A 141 -0.24 -16.93 0.22
CA ARG A 141 -0.33 -15.84 -0.78
C ARG A 141 0.53 -14.65 -0.41
N TYR A 142 0.87 -13.87 -1.42
CA TYR A 142 1.64 -12.64 -1.27
C TYR A 142 1.06 -11.55 -2.18
N PHE A 143 1.14 -10.31 -1.72
CA PHE A 143 1.10 -9.16 -2.61
C PHE A 143 1.87 -7.99 -1.99
N ALA A 144 2.27 -7.03 -2.80
CA ALA A 144 2.85 -5.77 -2.38
C ALA A 144 2.24 -4.61 -3.16
N ILE A 145 2.16 -3.44 -2.52
CA ILE A 145 1.93 -2.16 -3.19
C ILE A 145 3.26 -1.42 -3.19
N CYS A 146 3.70 -1.06 -4.39
CA CYS A 146 5.02 -0.52 -4.65
C CYS A 146 4.94 0.82 -5.39
N ASN A 147 6.04 1.57 -5.32
CA ASN A 147 6.28 2.74 -6.15
C ASN A 147 6.88 2.34 -7.49
N GLY A 148 6.07 2.33 -8.54
CA GLY A 148 6.47 2.11 -9.94
C GLY A 148 6.86 3.39 -10.65
N PHE A 149 7.73 4.22 -10.05
CA PHE A 149 8.21 5.51 -10.57
C PHE A 149 7.25 6.71 -10.49
N ASP A 150 6.51 6.85 -9.38
CA ASP A 150 5.45 7.83 -9.09
C ASP A 150 4.00 7.33 -9.26
N GLN A 151 3.84 6.11 -9.78
CA GLN A 151 2.56 5.42 -9.86
C GLN A 151 2.54 4.16 -8.99
N ASN A 152 1.37 3.75 -8.52
CA ASN A 152 1.24 2.51 -7.76
C ASN A 152 1.43 1.30 -8.67
N GLU A 153 2.21 0.34 -8.19
CA GLU A 153 2.40 -0.98 -8.82
C GLU A 153 2.01 -2.08 -7.84
N ILE A 154 1.47 -3.19 -8.37
CA ILE A 154 1.10 -4.36 -7.58
C ILE A 154 2.00 -5.51 -7.98
N VAL A 155 2.68 -6.08 -6.99
CA VAL A 155 3.50 -7.28 -7.20
C VAL A 155 2.89 -8.43 -6.43
N THR A 156 2.57 -9.54 -7.11
CA THR A 156 1.96 -10.73 -6.47
C THR A 156 2.95 -11.87 -6.30
N ASN A 157 4.08 -11.83 -7.00
CA ASN A 157 5.17 -12.76 -6.82
C ASN A 157 6.36 -12.07 -6.15
N LYS A 158 6.67 -12.50 -4.93
CA LYS A 158 7.76 -11.96 -4.13
C LYS A 158 9.14 -12.06 -4.82
N GLU A 159 9.32 -12.99 -5.76
CA GLU A 159 10.58 -13.19 -6.49
C GLU A 159 10.82 -12.11 -7.56
N GLU A 160 9.79 -11.39 -8.00
CA GLU A 160 9.91 -10.27 -8.94
C GLU A 160 10.51 -9.02 -8.28
N LEU A 161 10.44 -8.94 -6.96
CA LEU A 161 10.98 -7.83 -6.17
C LEU A 161 12.50 -7.92 -6.02
N SER A 162 13.20 -7.04 -6.73
CA SER A 162 14.65 -6.84 -6.68
C SER A 162 15.07 -5.79 -5.65
N VAL A 163 14.42 -5.82 -4.47
CA VAL A 163 14.58 -4.82 -3.39
C VAL A 163 14.88 -5.51 -2.06
N ASN A 164 15.51 -4.79 -1.14
CA ASN A 164 15.69 -5.23 0.24
C ASN A 164 14.34 -5.32 0.95
N LYS A 165 14.16 -6.36 1.76
CA LYS A 165 12.90 -6.67 2.45
C LYS A 165 13.17 -6.73 3.95
N THR A 166 12.59 -5.81 4.69
CA THR A 166 12.71 -5.77 6.15
C THR A 166 11.38 -6.20 6.76
N VAL A 167 11.41 -7.27 7.54
CA VAL A 167 10.21 -7.78 8.22
C VAL A 167 9.87 -6.85 9.39
N ILE A 168 8.66 -6.29 9.39
CA ILE A 168 8.19 -5.44 10.49
C ILE A 168 7.99 -6.30 11.74
N LYS A 169 7.23 -7.38 11.59
CA LYS A 169 6.92 -8.35 12.65
C LYS A 169 6.24 -9.58 12.03
N GLU A 170 6.46 -10.74 12.65
CA GLU A 170 5.78 -11.99 12.30
C GLU A 170 4.64 -12.27 13.28
N ASN A 171 3.57 -12.91 12.79
CA ASN A 171 2.51 -13.41 13.64
C ASN A 171 3.04 -14.54 14.56
N PRO A 172 3.04 -14.37 15.89
CA PRO A 172 3.59 -15.36 16.83
C PRO A 172 2.84 -16.71 16.79
N ALA A 173 1.57 -16.74 16.36
CA ALA A 173 0.78 -17.96 16.26
C ALA A 173 1.29 -18.95 15.19
N LYS A 174 2.20 -18.51 14.30
CA LYS A 174 2.80 -19.34 13.25
C LYS A 174 4.03 -20.14 13.71
N ARG A 175 4.60 -19.86 14.89
CA ARG A 175 5.79 -20.60 15.40
C ARG A 175 5.46 -21.98 15.99
N SER A 176 4.21 -22.43 15.89
CA SER A 176 3.70 -23.62 16.58
C SER A 176 3.29 -24.78 15.65
N SER A 177 3.55 -24.70 14.35
CA SER A 177 3.22 -25.75 13.37
C SER A 177 4.44 -26.49 12.87
#